data_AF-A0A6C0B6E7-F1
#
_entry.id   AF-A0A6C0B6E7-F1
#
_cell.length_a   1.000
_cell.length_b   1.000
_cell.length_c   1.000
_cell.angle_alpha   90.00
_cell.angle_beta   90.00
_cell.angle_gamma   90.00
#
_symmetry.space_group_name_H-M   'P 1'
#
loop_
_entity.id
_entity.type
_entity.pdbx_description
1 polymer ?
#
loop_
_entity_poly.entity_id
_entity_poly.type
_entity_poly.pdbx_seq_one_letter_code
_entity_poly.pdbx_strand_id
1 'polypeptide(L)'
;MGGQTAFAYYDNDTHLLTYWFMRDMGPLEFAHYLNEPMNVIKDVARPLIQGNCLLEEFKSEKFQEEHDLVWAAVIMEGSIVCYDHQYTVIMKKRKD
;
A
#
# COMPACT_ATOMS: atom_id res chain seq x y z
N MET A 1 -19.82 6.18 3.50
CA MET A 1 -18.68 7.00 3.93
C MET A 1 -17.53 6.53 3.07
N GLY A 2 -17.14 7.35 2.10
CA GLY A 2 -16.14 6.97 1.10
C GLY A 2 -14.79 7.40 1.60
N GLY A 3 -13.94 6.45 1.93
CA GLY A 3 -12.51 6.70 2.08
C GLY A 3 -11.76 6.11 0.87
N GLN A 4 -10.45 6.19 0.89
CA GLN A 4 -9.60 5.62 -0.16
C GLN A 4 -8.51 4.73 0.42
N THR A 5 -7.80 4.00 -0.43
CA THR A 5 -6.70 3.15 0.00
C THR A 5 -5.40 3.67 -0.60
N ALA A 6 -4.38 3.91 0.21
CA ALA A 6 -3.07 4.25 -0.29
C ALA A 6 -2.27 2.96 -0.53
N PHE A 7 -1.69 2.82 -1.70
CA PHE A 7 -0.73 1.75 -1.99
C PHE A 7 0.66 2.36 -2.08
N ALA A 8 1.66 1.64 -1.57
CA ALA A 8 3.04 2.10 -1.58
C ALA A 8 4.02 0.98 -1.91
N TYR A 9 5.13 1.35 -2.55
CA TYR A 9 6.30 0.50 -2.71
C TYR A 9 7.47 1.08 -1.94
N TYR A 10 8.19 0.21 -1.23
CA TYR A 10 9.46 0.59 -0.64
C TYR A 10 10.56 0.56 -1.70
N ASP A 11 11.21 1.69 -1.87
CA ASP A 11 12.42 1.82 -2.67
C ASP A 11 13.63 1.63 -1.75
N ASN A 12 14.37 0.54 -1.98
CA ASN A 12 15.56 0.21 -1.19
C ASN A 12 16.71 1.20 -1.41
N ASP A 13 16.76 1.90 -2.54
CA ASP A 13 17.83 2.84 -2.84
C ASP A 13 17.61 4.15 -2.08
N THR A 14 16.41 4.71 -2.18
CA THR A 14 16.07 6.00 -1.55
C THR A 14 15.58 5.88 -0.11
N HIS A 15 15.24 4.67 0.35
CA HIS A 15 14.63 4.41 1.66
C HIS A 15 13.27 5.12 1.85
N LEU A 16 12.59 5.42 0.74
CA LEU A 16 11.28 6.07 0.71
C LEU A 16 10.20 5.10 0.23
N LEU A 17 8.97 5.35 0.66
CA LEU A 17 7.77 4.79 0.08
C LEU A 17 7.25 5.69 -1.04
N THR A 18 7.18 5.19 -2.27
CA THR A 18 6.41 5.82 -3.34
C THR A 18 4.98 5.35 -3.25
N TYR A 19 4.03 6.27 -3.10
CA TYR A 19 2.61 5.92 -2.91
C TYR A 19 1.67 6.56 -3.92
N TRP A 20 0.50 5.94 -4.07
CA TRP A 20 -0.61 6.41 -4.88
C TRP A 20 -1.92 6.08 -4.18
N PHE A 21 -2.94 6.87 -4.45
CA PHE A 21 -4.29 6.61 -3.96
C PHE A 21 -5.06 5.76 -4.94
N MET A 22 -5.77 4.79 -4.39
CA MET A 22 -6.65 3.87 -5.09
C MET A 22 -8.07 4.01 -4.54
N ARG A 23 -9.06 3.56 -5.31
CA ARG A 23 -10.43 3.39 -4.80
C ARG A 23 -10.41 2.58 -3.50
N ASP A 24 -11.43 2.77 -2.68
CA ASP A 24 -11.65 1.96 -1.48
C ASP A 24 -11.53 0.47 -1.81
N MET A 25 -10.52 -0.17 -1.21
CA MET A 25 -10.25 -1.60 -1.33
C MET A 25 -9.78 -2.12 0.03
N GLY A 26 -10.43 -3.20 0.49
CA GLY A 26 -10.01 -3.89 1.71
C GLY A 26 -8.86 -4.88 1.47
N PRO A 27 -8.16 -5.33 2.54
CA PRO A 27 -7.04 -6.27 2.46
C PRO A 27 -7.30 -7.50 1.59
N LEU A 28 -8.49 -8.09 1.68
CA LEU A 28 -8.84 -9.28 0.90
C LEU A 28 -8.91 -9.02 -0.61
N GLU A 29 -9.34 -7.82 -1.04
CA GLU A 29 -9.43 -7.48 -2.47
C GLU A 29 -8.04 -7.36 -3.09
N PHE A 30 -7.13 -6.64 -2.42
CA PHE A 30 -5.79 -6.44 -2.96
C PHE A 30 -4.82 -7.59 -2.66
N ALA A 31 -5.24 -8.63 -1.92
CA ALA A 31 -4.54 -9.90 -1.85
C ALA A 31 -4.30 -10.54 -3.23
N HIS A 32 -5.17 -10.25 -4.21
CA HIS A 32 -5.00 -10.69 -5.60
C HIS A 32 -3.68 -10.19 -6.21
N TYR A 33 -3.20 -9.01 -5.81
CA TYR A 33 -1.92 -8.47 -6.29
C TYR A 33 -0.71 -9.25 -5.80
N LEU A 34 -0.83 -10.10 -4.75
CA LEU A 34 0.27 -10.98 -4.38
C LEU A 34 0.70 -11.82 -5.58
N ASN A 35 -0.25 -12.33 -6.38
CA ASN A 35 0.05 -13.20 -7.51
C ASN A 35 0.59 -12.46 -8.74
N GLU A 36 0.46 -11.14 -8.79
CA GLU A 36 0.92 -10.34 -9.91
C GLU A 36 2.43 -10.04 -9.81
N PRO A 37 3.16 -10.02 -10.93
CA PRO A 37 4.53 -9.54 -10.96
C PRO A 37 4.60 -8.07 -10.51
N MET A 38 5.57 -7.74 -9.65
CA MET A 38 5.74 -6.38 -9.09
C MET A 38 5.81 -5.29 -10.16
N ASN A 39 6.44 -5.56 -11.30
CA ASN A 39 6.52 -4.63 -12.43
C ASN A 39 5.14 -4.31 -13.02
N VAL A 40 4.24 -5.30 -13.11
CA VAL A 40 2.88 -5.11 -13.62
C VAL A 40 2.10 -4.17 -12.69
N ILE A 41 2.17 -4.40 -11.38
CA ILE A 41 1.46 -3.57 -10.40
C ILE A 41 2.05 -2.14 -10.40
N LYS A 42 3.37 -2.00 -10.51
CA LYS A 42 4.05 -0.70 -10.64
C LYS A 42 3.67 0.05 -11.92
N ASP A 43 3.55 -0.64 -13.05
CA ASP A 43 3.18 -0.01 -14.32
C ASP A 43 1.74 0.50 -14.30
N VAL A 44 0.82 -0.25 -13.69
CA VAL A 44 -0.57 0.19 -13.47
C VAL A 44 -0.64 1.39 -12.51
N ALA A 45 0.22 1.41 -11.49
CA ALA A 45 0.27 2.47 -10.48
C ALA A 45 0.98 3.75 -10.94
N ARG A 46 1.95 3.65 -11.86
CA ARG A 46 2.80 4.76 -12.32
C ARG A 46 2.02 6.03 -12.72
N PRO A 47 0.93 5.99 -13.51
CA PRO A 47 0.18 7.19 -13.86
C PRO A 47 -0.59 7.81 -12.68
N LEU A 48 -0.75 7.09 -11.56
CA LEU A 48 -1.52 7.50 -10.38
C LEU A 48 -0.63 7.94 -9.21
N ILE A 49 0.70 7.95 -9.38
CA ILE A 49 1.66 8.31 -8.33
C ILE A 49 1.30 9.67 -7.74
N GLN A 50 1.21 9.71 -6.41
CA GLN A 50 0.93 10.94 -5.68
C GLN A 50 2.15 11.50 -4.95
N GLY A 51 3.01 10.65 -4.37
CA GLY A 51 4.15 11.19 -3.64
C GLY A 51 5.12 10.16 -3.12
N ASN A 52 6.11 10.66 -2.38
CA ASN A 52 7.07 9.87 -1.63
C ASN A 52 7.05 10.29 -0.16
N CYS A 53 7.18 9.34 0.76
CA CYS A 53 7.24 9.60 2.20
C CYS A 53 8.06 8.53 2.93
N LEU A 54 8.38 8.75 4.20
CA LEU A 54 9.00 7.72 5.04
C LEU A 54 7.98 6.64 5.41
N LEU A 55 8.45 5.41 5.66
CA LEU A 55 7.60 4.31 6.14
C LEU A 55 6.86 4.66 7.43
N GLU A 56 7.54 5.35 8.36
CA GLU A 56 6.94 5.79 9.63
C GLU A 56 5.82 6.82 9.43
N GLU A 57 5.98 7.71 8.44
CA GLU A 57 4.95 8.70 8.09
C GLU A 57 3.75 8.00 7.46
N PHE A 58 3.98 7.13 6.47
CA PHE A 58 2.92 6.44 5.73
C PHE A 58 1.99 5.62 6.61
N LYS A 59 2.54 4.93 7.62
CA LYS A 59 1.74 4.09 8.53
C LYS A 59 1.09 4.89 9.67
N SER A 60 1.41 6.17 9.81
CA SER A 60 0.90 6.99 10.92
C SER A 60 -0.59 7.28 10.76
N GLU A 61 -1.31 7.37 11.89
CA GLU A 61 -2.72 7.81 11.89
C GLU A 61 -2.86 9.19 11.24
N LYS A 62 -1.90 10.09 11.48
CA LYS A 62 -1.88 11.43 10.87
C LYS A 62 -1.95 11.36 9.34
N PHE A 63 -1.13 10.53 8.71
CA PHE A 63 -1.15 10.37 7.25
C PHE A 63 -2.47 9.76 6.77
N GLN A 64 -3.02 8.80 7.53
CA GLN A 64 -4.32 8.20 7.21
C GLN A 64 -5.46 9.22 7.28
N GLU A 65 -5.50 10.05 8.33
CA GLU A 65 -6.52 11.10 8.51
C GLU A 65 -6.38 12.23 7.48
N GLU A 66 -5.16 12.70 7.21
CA GLU A 66 -4.89 13.76 6.23
C GLU A 66 -5.37 13.40 4.82
N HIS A 67 -5.42 12.11 4.51
CA HIS A 67 -5.77 11.59 3.19
C HIS A 67 -7.06 10.77 3.17
N ASP A 68 -7.84 10.75 4.26
CA ASP A 68 -9.09 9.99 4.39
C ASP A 68 -8.91 8.51 3.98
N LEU A 69 -7.85 7.89 4.50
CA LEU A 69 -7.47 6.51 4.19
C LEU A 69 -8.24 5.51 5.05
N VAL A 70 -8.87 4.54 4.40
CA VAL A 70 -9.36 3.33 5.06
C VAL A 70 -8.22 2.36 5.33
N TRP A 71 -7.26 2.30 4.40
CA TRP A 71 -6.09 1.42 4.48
C TRP A 71 -4.85 2.08 3.86
N ALA A 72 -3.69 1.82 4.44
CA ALA A 72 -2.38 2.12 3.90
C ALA A 72 -1.63 0.79 3.65
N ALA A 73 -1.43 0.41 2.39
CA ALA A 73 -0.89 -0.88 1.98
C ALA A 73 0.52 -0.75 1.39
N VAL A 74 1.50 -1.38 2.03
CA VAL A 74 2.87 -1.49 1.54
C VAL A 74 3.02 -2.83 0.80
N ILE A 75 3.28 -2.75 -0.51
CA ILE A 75 3.43 -3.91 -1.38
C ILE A 75 4.92 -4.26 -1.48
N MET A 76 5.24 -5.51 -1.14
CA MET A 76 6.59 -6.07 -1.16
C MET A 76 6.59 -7.37 -1.97
N GLU A 77 7.80 -7.84 -2.30
CA GLU A 77 7.92 -9.14 -2.97
C GLU A 77 7.37 -10.26 -2.07
N GLY A 78 6.34 -10.95 -2.57
CA GLY A 78 5.70 -12.07 -1.87
C GLY A 78 4.89 -11.72 -0.62
N SER A 79 4.72 -10.43 -0.29
CA SER A 79 3.92 -9.99 0.86
C SER A 79 3.33 -8.60 0.70
N ILE A 80 2.21 -8.36 1.38
CA ILE A 80 1.57 -7.04 1.49
C ILE A 80 1.28 -6.79 2.96
N VAL A 81 1.61 -5.60 3.44
CA VAL A 81 1.34 -5.16 4.81
C VAL A 81 0.39 -3.98 4.78
N CYS A 82 -0.73 -4.10 5.48
CA CYS A 82 -1.80 -3.11 5.51
C CYS A 82 -1.91 -2.54 6.92
N TYR A 83 -2.06 -1.24 6.99
CA TYR A 83 -2.32 -0.51 8.22
C TYR A 83 -3.67 0.19 8.08
N ASP A 84 -4.51 0.07 9.10
CA ASP A 84 -5.59 1.01 9.35
C ASP A 84 -5.38 1.64 10.75
N HIS A 85 -6.38 2.38 11.24
CA HIS A 85 -6.32 3.02 12.56
C HIS A 85 -6.27 2.03 13.74
N GLN A 86 -6.57 0.75 13.56
CA GLN A 86 -6.75 -0.22 14.65
C GLN A 86 -5.89 -1.49 14.51
N TYR A 87 -5.51 -1.85 13.30
CA TYR A 87 -5.04 -3.17 12.92
C TYR A 87 -3.89 -3.06 11.92
N THR A 88 -2.99 -4.03 12.03
CA THR A 88 -2.03 -4.35 10.99
C THR A 88 -2.35 -5.72 10.42
N VAL A 89 -2.61 -5.78 9.11
CA VAL A 89 -2.88 -7.03 8.39
C VAL A 89 -1.68 -7.36 7.52
N ILE A 90 -1.13 -8.57 7.68
CA ILE A 90 0.01 -9.04 6.89
C ILE A 90 -0.44 -10.22 6.05
N MET A 91 -0.40 -10.06 4.74
CA MET A 91 -0.68 -11.13 3.78
C MET A 91 0.63 -11.58 3.14
N LYS A 92 0.85 -12.88 3.10
CA LYS A 92 2.06 -13.48 2.51
C LYS A 92 1.64 -14.60 1.58
N LYS A 93 2.34 -14.74 0.46
CA LYS A 93 2.24 -15.97 -0.34
C LYS A 93 2.59 -17.15 0.55
N ARG A 94 1.77 -18.20 0.49
CA ARG A 94 2.17 -19.49 1.04
C ARG A 94 3.37 -19.95 0.22
N LYS A 95 4.46 -20.34 0.88
CA LYS A 95 5.57 -20.99 0.18
C LYS A 95 5.04 -22.28 -0.46
N ASP A 96 5.31 -22.45 -1.74
CA ASP A 96 5.16 -23.74 -2.42
C ASP A 96 6.18 -24.76 -1.87
#